data_AF-A0A0Q3VFB3-F1
#
_entry.id   AF-A0A0Q3VFB3-F1
#
_cell.length_a   1.000
_cell.length_b   1.000
_cell.length_c   1.000
_cell.angle_alpha   90.00
_cell.angle_beta   90.00
_cell.angle_gamma   90.00
#
_symmetry.space_group_name_H-M   'P 1'
#
loop_
_entity.id
_entity.type
_entity.pdbx_description
1 polymer ?
#
loop_
_entity_poly.entity_id
_entity_poly.type
_entity_poly.pdbx_seq_one_letter_code
_entity_poly.pdbx_strand_id
1 'polypeptide(L)' 'MNCPVCNRPLKSKKSLSKGIGPVCEIKVKKLENSPPEGQITIDELLDKQSIKDEIYAKNVVQAISQKEAINT' A
#
# COMPACT_ATOMS: atom_id res chain seq x y z
N MET A 1 -28.32 4.94 14.88
CA MET A 1 -27.61 4.02 13.94
C MET A 1 -26.48 3.36 14.71
N ASN A 2 -26.14 2.10 14.38
CA ASN A 2 -25.13 1.32 15.08
C ASN A 2 -23.85 1.19 14.24
N CYS A 3 -22.71 1.05 14.91
CA CYS A 3 -21.42 0.79 14.25
C CYS A 3 -21.39 -0.63 13.69
N PRO A 4 -21.12 -0.86 12.39
CA PRO A 4 -21.16 -2.20 11.79
C PRO A 4 -20.06 -3.14 12.32
N VAL A 5 -18.98 -2.59 12.88
CA VAL A 5 -17.83 -3.38 13.38
C VAL A 5 -18.05 -3.90 14.80
N CYS A 6 -18.76 -3.16 15.64
CA CYS A 6 -18.90 -3.49 17.07
C CYS A 6 -20.34 -3.42 17.59
N ASN A 7 -21.29 -3.16 16.70
CA ASN A 7 -22.73 -3.03 16.93
C ASN A 7 -23.16 -2.05 18.04
N ARG A 8 -22.25 -1.21 18.55
CA ARG A 8 -22.58 -0.18 19.53
C ARG A 8 -23.31 0.99 18.87
N PRO A 9 -24.26 1.64 19.57
CA PRO A 9 -24.94 2.83 19.06
C PRO A 9 -23.95 3.96 18.82
N LEU A 10 -24.08 4.62 17.67
CA LEU A 10 -23.28 5.78 17.32
C LEU A 10 -23.72 7.00 18.14
N LYS A 11 -22.77 7.61 18.86
CA LYS A 11 -23.01 8.84 19.64
C LYS A 11 -23.16 10.10 18.77
N SER A 12 -22.64 10.08 17.55
CA SER A 12 -22.67 11.23 16.63
C SER A 12 -22.63 10.80 15.17
N LYS A 13 -22.96 11.73 14.26
CA LYS A 13 -22.87 11.55 12.80
C LYS A 13 -21.50 11.96 12.21
N LYS A 14 -20.49 12.23 13.05
CA LYS A 14 -19.17 12.76 12.61
C LYS A 14 -18.47 11.87 11.57
N SER A 15 -18.59 10.56 11.71
CA SER A 15 -17.98 9.60 10.77
C SER A 15 -18.64 9.64 9.39
N LEU A 16 -19.96 9.83 9.35
CA LEU A 16 -20.72 10.00 8.11
C LEU A 16 -20.33 11.30 7.39
N SER A 17 -20.21 12.43 8.11
CA SER A 17 -19.82 13.71 7.51
C SER A 17 -18.39 13.72 6.95
N LYS A 18 -17.51 12.84 7.45
CA LYS A 18 -16.14 12.66 6.94
C LYS A 18 -16.05 11.69 5.76
N GLY A 19 -17.16 11.10 5.30
CA GLY A 19 -17.16 10.09 4.23
C GLY A 19 -16.63 8.72 4.65
N ILE A 20 -16.41 8.49 5.94
CA ILE A 20 -15.86 7.22 6.49
C ILE A 20 -16.97 6.17 6.65
N GLY A 21 -18.24 6.59 6.70
CA GLY A 21 -19.39 5.70 6.89
C GLY A 21 -19.84 5.60 8.35
N PRO A 22 -20.77 4.68 8.70
CA PRO A 22 -21.44 4.63 10.00
C PRO A 22 -20.59 3.98 11.09
N VAL A 23 -19.35 4.43 11.27
CA VAL A 23 -18.38 3.80 12.18
C VAL A 23 -18.24 4.61 13.47
N CYS A 24 -17.93 3.95 14.60
CA CYS A 24 -17.75 4.62 15.89
C CYS A 24 -16.43 5.41 15.98
N GLU A 25 -16.39 6.44 16.82
CA GLU A 25 -15.28 7.41 16.92
C GLU A 25 -13.92 6.77 17.22
N ILE A 26 -13.89 5.70 18.03
CA ILE A 26 -12.65 4.96 18.32
C ILE A 26 -12.02 4.40 17.04
N LYS A 27 -12.85 3.94 16.09
CA LYS A 27 -12.38 3.38 14.82
C LYS A 27 -12.02 4.50 13.84
N VAL A 28 -12.77 5.59 13.84
CA VAL A 28 -12.40 6.81 13.08
C VAL A 28 -11.00 7.28 13.47
N LYS A 29 -10.69 7.41 14.76
CA LYS A 29 -9.36 7.83 15.23
C LYS A 29 -8.23 6.88 14.81
N LYS A 30 -8.51 5.59 14.63
CA LYS A 30 -7.53 4.64 14.10
C LYS A 30 -7.26 4.85 12.61
N LEU A 31 -8.27 5.31 11.87
CA LEU A 31 -8.19 5.56 10.44
C LEU A 31 -7.62 6.95 10.09
N GLU A 32 -7.68 7.91 11.01
CA GLU A 32 -7.19 9.28 10.78
C GLU A 32 -5.69 9.38 10.46
N ASN A 33 -4.89 8.36 10.83
CA ASN A 33 -3.44 8.33 10.57
C ASN A 33 -3.01 7.22 9.59
N SER A 34 -3.96 6.45 9.04
CA SER A 34 -3.63 5.43 8.04
C SER A 34 -3.72 6.02 6.64
N PRO A 35 -2.77 5.71 5.73
CA PRO A 35 -2.92 6.05 4.33
C PRO A 35 -4.21 5.44 3.77
N PRO A 36 -4.87 6.11 2.80
CA PRO A 36 -6.06 5.57 2.14
C PRO A 36 -5.80 4.17 1.58
N GLU A 37 -6.81 3.31 1.60
CA GLU A 37 -6.70 1.99 0.97
C GLU A 37 -6.32 2.13 -0.51
N GLY A 38 -5.31 1.36 -0.94
CA GLY A 38 -4.82 1.36 -2.32
C GLY A 38 -3.75 2.42 -2.63
N GLN A 39 -3.36 3.27 -1.68
CA GLN A 39 -2.17 4.14 -1.85
C GLN A 39 -0.93 3.47 -1.27
N ILE A 40 0.18 3.56 -2.00
CA ILE A 40 1.52 3.15 -1.58
C ILE A 40 2.30 4.38 -1.10
N THR A 41 3.22 4.18 -0.17
CA THR A 41 4.09 5.27 0.30
C THR A 41 5.23 5.53 -0.68
N ILE A 42 5.90 6.69 -0.54
CA ILE A 42 7.11 7.02 -1.31
C ILE A 42 8.22 5.99 -1.03
N ASP A 43 8.35 5.55 0.22
CA ASP A 43 9.34 4.55 0.62
C ASP A 43 9.07 3.20 -0.07
N GLU A 44 7.81 2.75 -0.08
CA GLU A 44 7.41 1.53 -0.80
C GLU A 44 7.62 1.63 -2.31
N LEU A 45 7.48 2.82 -2.89
CA LEU A 45 7.78 3.09 -4.29
C LEU A 45 9.27 2.94 -4.58
N LEU A 46 10.12 3.52 -3.74
CA LEU A 46 11.58 3.47 -3.87
C LEU A 46 12.11 2.04 -3.72
N ASP A 47 11.61 1.28 -2.75
CA ASP A 47 11.99 -0.12 -2.55
C ASP A 47 11.63 -0.98 -3.77
N LYS A 48 10.41 -0.81 -4.31
CA LYS A 48 9.98 -1.52 -5.53
C LYS A 48 10.81 -1.15 -6.75
N GLN A 49 11.30 0.09 -6.83
CA GLN A 49 12.16 0.52 -7.93
C GLN A 49 13.56 -0.09 -7.81
N SER A 50 14.15 -0.08 -6.62
CA SER A 50 15.47 -0.70 -6.36
C SER A 50 15.51 -2.17 -6.78
N ILE A 51 14.47 -2.94 -6.43
CA ILE A 51 14.34 -4.36 -6.81
C ILE A 51 14.32 -4.53 -8.33
N LYS A 52 13.61 -3.66 -9.06
CA LYS A 52 13.55 -3.72 -10.54
C LYS A 52 14.91 -3.46 -11.16
N ASP A 53 15.64 -2.49 -10.63
CA ASP A 53 16.96 -2.09 -11.14
C ASP A 53 17.98 -3.23 -10.90
N GLU A 54 17.94 -3.90 -9.74
CA GLU A 54 18.76 -5.09 -9.47
C GLU A 54 18.46 -6.25 -10.41
N ILE A 55 17.18 -6.54 -10.67
CA ILE A 55 16.77 -7.61 -11.59
C ILE A 55 17.25 -7.29 -13.01
N TYR A 56 17.08 -6.04 -13.44
CA TYR A 56 17.53 -5.60 -14.75
C TYR A 56 19.05 -5.77 -14.90
N ALA A 57 19.83 -5.35 -13.91
CA ALA A 57 21.29 -5.52 -13.92
C ALA A 57 21.70 -7.00 -14.04
N LYS A 58 21.06 -7.90 -13.28
CA LYS A 58 21.33 -9.35 -13.35
C LYS A 58 21.04 -9.92 -14.74
N ASN A 59 19.92 -9.51 -15.35
CA ASN A 59 19.55 -9.95 -16.70
C ASN A 59 20.56 -9.48 -17.76
N VAL A 60 21.07 -8.25 -17.64
CA VAL A 60 22.09 -7.72 -18.55
C VAL A 60 23.38 -8.53 -18.46
N VAL A 61 23.87 -8.80 -17.24
CA VAL A 61 25.09 -9.61 -17.02
C VAL A 61 24.93 -11.01 -17.60
N GLN A 62 23.78 -11.66 -17.38
CA GLN A 62 23.50 -12.98 -17.93
C GLN A 62 23.48 -12.99 -19.46
N ALA A 63 22.86 -11.97 -20.08
CA ALA A 63 22.80 -11.85 -21.54
C ALA A 63 24.18 -11.63 -22.17
N ILE A 64 25.08 -10.91 -21.50
CA ILE A 64 26.47 -10.73 -21.96
C ILE A 64 27.23 -12.05 -21.89
N SER A 65 27.16 -12.76 -20.76
CA SER A 65 27.84 -14.06 -20.57
C SER A 65 27.38 -15.11 -21.61
N GLN A 66 26.09 -15.13 -21.95
CA GLN A 66 25.57 -16.02 -22.99
C GLN A 66 26.10 -15.69 -24.40
N LYS A 67 26.30 -14.41 -24.72
CA LYS A 67 26.87 -14.00 -26.01
C LYS A 67 28.33 -14.39 -26.15
N GLU A 68 29.12 -14.28 -25.07
CA GLU A 68 30.51 -14.69 -25.06
C GLU A 68 30.65 -16.21 -25.27
N ALA A 69 29.79 -17.00 -24.62
CA ALA A 69 29.77 -18.46 -24.78
C ALA A 69 29.41 -18.95 -26.19
N ILE A 70 28.68 -18.17 -26.98
CA ILE A 70 28.32 -18.51 -28.37
C ILE A 70 29.45 -18.16 -29.36
N ASN A 71 30.31 -17.19 -29.00
CA ASN A 71 31.40 -16.69 -29.85
C ASN A 71 32.75 -17.39 -29.59
N THR A 72 32.77 -18.45 -28.78
CA THR A 72 33.95 -19.27 -28.44
C THR A 72 33.79 -20.66 -29.04
#